data_AF-A0A7V5GU89-F1
#
_entry.id   AF-A0A7V5GU89-F1
#
_cell.length_a   1.000
_cell.length_b   1.000
_cell.length_c   1.000
_cell.angle_alpha   90.00
_cell.angle_beta   90.00
_cell.angle_gamma   90.00
#
_symmetry.space_group_name_H-M   'P 1'
#
loop_
_entity.id
_entity.type
_entity.pdbx_description
1 polymer ?
#
loop_
_entity_poly.entity_id
_entity_poly.type
_entity_poly.pdbx_seq_one_letter_code
_entity_poly.pdbx_strand_id
1 'polypeptide(L)'
;MLLSGCSSSPSDQGPADNTYQYELIAPRRTVTGRSLPVVILAVDVNPRTTPTVSLVISSSYPNQAQAGVKVKRGCGSVTLRPDVEGNMQVSLINQAGGVLAESVVGVIVDTAVRELSGALSGEDLSWDSSAVIRISGDVSIGAGDMLEIGAGTTVELGDRVNIDCRGNMMCSGTVDAPVLFTAVDPGRPWGGVWHPSGDHLYSYVFFTGGGGDSTKALGHSGSQPVVGGCNSRIELDHVFMLDNPGKAFYFDSNEFSLTNSLVSRCDTGGELKFSLVTVDNCYFLDMPNDDGLEVDDDNDAIYVALPWRGGDDFSVIRNSVFISGKDDGIDHNGANLRILNCIIEDFDNEGIAGSNENHLEVFNTLVLN
;
A
#
# COMPACT_ATOMS: atom_id res chain seq x y z
N MET A 1 -9.20 15.76 41.59
CA MET A 1 -7.93 15.26 42.18
C MET A 1 -7.11 14.78 40.99
N LEU A 2 -6.25 15.65 40.45
CA LEU A 2 -5.39 15.33 39.30
C LEU A 2 -4.23 14.48 39.82
N LEU A 3 -4.01 13.32 39.20
CA LEU A 3 -2.85 12.49 39.49
C LEU A 3 -1.58 13.28 39.16
N SER A 4 -0.72 13.47 40.17
CA SER A 4 0.59 14.10 40.02
C SER A 4 1.48 13.18 39.17
N GLY A 5 1.68 13.54 37.90
CA GLY A 5 2.51 12.77 36.98
C GLY A 5 2.41 13.20 35.51
N CYS A 6 1.34 13.88 35.11
CA CYS A 6 1.21 14.41 33.76
C CYS A 6 1.81 15.82 33.70
N SER A 7 3.05 15.94 33.22
CA SER A 7 3.53 17.22 32.69
C SER A 7 2.76 17.53 31.42
N SER A 8 2.18 18.72 31.32
CA SER A 8 1.72 19.27 30.05
C SER A 8 2.85 19.19 29.02
N SER A 9 2.55 18.61 27.85
CA SER A 9 3.42 18.68 26.67
C SER A 9 3.88 20.13 26.47
N PRO A 10 5.20 20.37 26.26
CA PRO A 10 5.67 21.70 25.90
C PRO A 10 5.16 22.02 24.49
N SER A 11 4.27 23.02 24.41
CA SER A 11 3.97 23.90 23.28
C SER A 11 4.18 23.38 21.85
N ASP A 12 3.10 23.37 21.07
CA ASP A 12 3.00 23.27 19.60
C ASP A 12 3.91 24.26 18.83
N GLN A 13 5.21 24.04 18.91
CA GLN A 13 6.18 24.53 17.94
C GLN A 13 6.84 23.26 17.40
N GLY A 14 6.21 22.68 16.37
CA GLY A 14 6.80 21.56 15.65
C GLY A 14 8.24 21.89 15.24
N PRO A 15 9.15 20.89 15.18
CA PRO A 15 10.48 21.13 14.65
C PRO A 15 10.35 21.75 13.25
N ALA A 16 11.21 22.70 12.92
CA ALA A 16 11.22 23.32 11.61
C ALA A 16 11.24 22.23 10.52
N ASP A 17 10.37 22.33 9.52
CA ASP A 17 10.16 21.40 8.38
C ASP A 17 11.44 21.01 7.58
N ASN A 18 12.62 21.51 7.96
CA ASN A 18 13.93 21.32 7.32
C ASN A 18 14.86 20.31 8.01
N THR A 19 14.41 19.61 9.06
CA THR A 19 15.33 18.74 9.84
C THR A 19 15.59 17.36 9.24
N TYR A 20 14.79 16.92 8.26
CA TYR A 20 14.88 15.57 7.71
C TYR A 20 15.27 15.58 6.23
N GLN A 21 16.02 14.57 5.81
CA GLN A 21 16.20 14.24 4.40
C GLN A 21 15.00 13.41 3.95
N TYR A 22 14.52 13.66 2.72
CA TYR A 22 13.37 12.95 2.16
C TYR A 22 13.73 12.33 0.82
N GLU A 23 13.09 11.21 0.51
CA GLU A 23 13.09 10.56 -0.79
C GLU A 23 11.69 10.57 -1.38
N LEU A 24 11.63 10.73 -2.71
CA LEU A 24 10.42 10.60 -3.50
C LEU A 24 10.49 9.32 -4.31
N ILE A 25 9.60 8.38 -4.01
CA ILE A 25 9.48 7.11 -4.74
C ILE A 25 8.22 7.19 -5.60
N ALA A 26 8.37 7.05 -6.91
CA ALA A 26 7.27 7.09 -7.86
C ALA A 26 7.65 6.29 -9.12
N PRO A 27 6.67 5.79 -9.89
CA PRO A 27 6.91 5.32 -11.25
C PRO A 27 7.61 6.42 -12.06
N ARG A 28 8.71 6.08 -12.76
CA ARG A 28 9.46 7.05 -13.58
C ARG A 28 8.75 7.47 -14.85
N ARG A 29 7.66 6.80 -15.19
CA ARG A 29 6.87 7.05 -16.38
C ARG A 29 5.39 6.90 -16.06
N THR A 30 4.55 7.74 -16.63
CA THR A 30 3.08 7.61 -16.55
C THR A 30 2.43 8.12 -17.84
N VAL A 31 1.25 7.59 -18.16
CA VAL A 31 0.45 8.03 -19.30
C VAL A 31 -0.35 9.27 -18.93
N THR A 32 -0.50 10.21 -19.86
CA THR A 32 -1.32 11.41 -19.65
C THR A 32 -2.73 11.06 -19.16
N GLY A 33 -3.19 11.79 -18.15
CA GLY A 33 -4.50 11.61 -17.51
C GLY A 33 -4.59 10.41 -16.54
N ARG A 34 -3.52 9.64 -16.35
CA ARG A 34 -3.49 8.53 -15.38
C ARG A 34 -3.03 9.00 -14.00
N SER A 35 -3.31 8.15 -13.01
CA SER A 35 -2.80 8.32 -11.66
C SER A 35 -1.28 8.18 -11.67
N LEU A 36 -0.59 9.13 -11.03
CA LEU A 36 0.82 9.04 -10.69
C LEU A 36 0.94 9.04 -9.16
N PRO A 37 1.09 7.87 -8.53
CA PRO A 37 1.36 7.80 -7.11
C PRO A 37 2.78 8.28 -6.81
N VAL A 38 2.94 9.04 -5.73
CA VAL A 38 4.21 9.49 -5.19
C VAL A 38 4.24 9.20 -3.69
N VAL A 39 5.22 8.41 -3.26
CA VAL A 39 5.52 8.14 -1.86
C VAL A 39 6.63 9.07 -1.40
N ILE A 40 6.47 9.58 -0.19
CA ILE A 40 7.43 10.45 0.50
C ILE A 40 7.93 9.69 1.72
N LEU A 41 9.23 9.49 1.79
CA LEU A 41 9.88 8.79 2.90
C LEU A 41 10.97 9.67 3.51
N ALA A 42 10.93 9.87 4.82
CA ALA A 42 12.01 10.47 5.56
C ALA A 42 13.12 9.44 5.78
N VAL A 43 14.35 9.80 5.43
CA VAL A 43 15.51 8.89 5.42
C VAL A 43 16.18 8.84 6.80
N ASP A 44 16.55 7.63 7.24
CA ASP A 44 17.29 7.36 8.48
C ASP A 44 16.68 7.99 9.74
N VAL A 45 15.35 8.06 9.78
CA VAL A 45 14.62 8.61 10.93
C VAL A 45 14.15 7.53 11.90
N ASN A 46 13.95 7.90 13.16
CA ASN A 46 13.26 7.06 14.14
C ASN A 46 11.78 7.47 14.19
N PRO A 47 10.85 6.63 13.71
CA PRO A 47 9.42 6.97 13.69
C PRO A 47 8.86 7.34 15.07
N ARG A 48 9.46 6.85 16.17
CA ARG A 48 9.00 7.18 17.54
C ARG A 48 9.16 8.64 17.91
N THR A 49 10.10 9.33 17.28
CA THR A 49 10.43 10.74 17.57
C THR A 49 10.14 11.67 16.40
N THR A 50 9.96 11.12 15.20
CA THR A 50 9.54 11.89 14.03
C THR A 50 8.08 12.34 14.21
N PRO A 51 7.75 13.63 14.11
CA PRO A 51 6.37 14.09 14.18
C PRO A 51 5.64 13.93 12.85
N THR A 52 4.33 14.14 12.87
CA THR A 52 3.58 14.45 11.65
C THR A 52 3.90 15.87 11.19
N VAL A 53 4.24 16.04 9.91
CA VAL A 53 4.52 17.36 9.31
C VAL A 53 3.65 17.57 8.07
N SER A 54 3.25 18.81 7.84
CA SER A 54 2.51 19.20 6.64
C SER A 54 3.48 19.78 5.61
N LEU A 55 3.63 19.11 4.48
CA LEU A 55 4.48 19.53 3.36
C LEU A 55 3.62 19.78 2.12
N VAL A 56 4.27 20.22 1.04
CA VAL A 56 3.62 20.42 -0.26
C VAL A 56 4.41 19.67 -1.32
N ILE A 57 3.72 18.91 -2.15
CA ILE A 57 4.26 18.43 -3.41
C ILE A 57 3.97 19.49 -4.46
N SER A 58 5.02 20.03 -5.07
CA SER A 58 4.92 20.89 -6.23
C SER A 58 5.32 20.13 -7.49
N SER A 59 4.65 20.41 -8.59
CA SER A 59 5.02 19.87 -9.89
C SER A 59 5.15 20.99 -10.93
N SER A 60 5.99 20.78 -11.95
CA SER A 60 6.11 21.70 -13.09
C SER A 60 4.89 21.64 -14.03
N TYR A 61 3.79 21.06 -13.58
CA TYR A 61 2.59 20.78 -14.35
C TYR A 61 1.49 21.83 -14.08
N PRO A 62 0.86 22.41 -15.13
CA PRO A 62 0.05 23.62 -14.99
C PRO A 62 -1.28 23.44 -14.24
N ASN A 63 -1.95 22.28 -14.36
CA ASN A 63 -3.33 22.12 -13.86
C ASN A 63 -3.39 21.61 -12.40
N GLN A 64 -2.26 21.22 -11.81
CA GLN A 64 -2.14 20.83 -10.40
C GLN A 64 -0.72 21.11 -9.89
N ALA A 65 -0.33 22.39 -9.93
CA ALA A 65 1.04 22.81 -9.60
C ALA A 65 1.46 22.48 -8.17
N GLN A 66 0.50 22.35 -7.24
CA GLN A 66 0.75 22.05 -5.82
C GLN A 66 -0.35 21.17 -5.20
N ALA A 67 0.04 20.26 -4.32
CA ALA A 67 -0.84 19.46 -3.47
C ALA A 67 -0.27 19.36 -2.05
N GLY A 68 -1.08 19.61 -1.03
CA GLY A 68 -0.67 19.41 0.36
C GLY A 68 -0.54 17.92 0.69
N VAL A 69 0.43 17.57 1.53
CA VAL A 69 0.64 16.19 1.99
C VAL A 69 1.02 16.19 3.46
N LYS A 70 0.39 15.29 4.23
CA LYS A 70 0.83 14.99 5.60
C LYS A 70 1.86 13.87 5.53
N VAL A 71 3.04 14.09 6.11
CA VAL A 71 4.05 13.05 6.31
C VAL A 71 3.99 12.65 7.77
N LYS A 72 3.37 11.51 8.06
CA LYS A 72 3.10 10.99 9.39
C LYS A 72 4.24 10.07 9.83
N ARG A 73 4.91 10.43 10.93
CA ARG A 73 6.08 9.69 11.48
C ARG A 73 7.18 9.37 10.46
N GLY A 74 7.28 10.15 9.39
CA GLY A 74 8.28 9.98 8.33
C GLY A 74 7.77 9.36 7.03
N CYS A 75 6.49 8.98 6.91
CA CYS A 75 5.94 8.48 5.66
C CYS A 75 4.67 9.23 5.25
N GLY A 76 4.48 9.43 3.94
CA GLY A 76 3.27 10.00 3.38
C GLY A 76 3.17 9.67 1.90
N SER A 77 2.03 9.99 1.29
CA SER A 77 1.85 9.82 -0.15
C SER A 77 0.87 10.83 -0.73
N VAL A 78 0.98 11.05 -2.04
CA VAL A 78 0.03 11.84 -2.82
C VAL A 78 -0.15 11.18 -4.19
N THR A 79 -1.32 11.36 -4.80
CA THR A 79 -1.56 10.99 -6.20
C THR A 79 -1.69 12.25 -7.06
N LEU A 80 -0.83 12.35 -8.09
CA LEU A 80 -0.88 13.40 -9.11
C LEU A 80 -1.59 12.89 -10.36
N ARG A 81 -2.06 13.81 -11.21
CA ARG A 81 -2.71 13.49 -12.50
C ARG A 81 -2.17 14.38 -13.62
N PRO A 82 -0.99 14.08 -14.17
CA PRO A 82 -0.42 14.88 -15.24
C PRO A 82 -1.18 14.67 -16.56
N ASP A 83 -1.60 15.75 -17.22
CA ASP A 83 -2.28 15.76 -18.52
C ASP A 83 -1.45 16.32 -19.69
N VAL A 84 -0.21 16.76 -19.42
CA VAL A 84 0.73 17.29 -20.41
C VAL A 84 1.93 16.37 -20.58
N GLU A 85 2.24 16.01 -21.83
CA GLU A 85 3.44 15.24 -22.19
C GLU A 85 4.74 15.99 -21.84
N GLY A 86 5.76 15.24 -21.42
CA GLY A 86 7.12 15.72 -21.22
C GLY A 86 7.71 15.26 -19.89
N ASN A 87 8.88 15.79 -19.56
CA ASN A 87 9.48 15.55 -18.26
C ASN A 87 8.84 16.49 -17.22
N MET A 88 8.14 15.89 -16.26
CA MET A 88 7.59 16.60 -15.12
C MET A 88 8.58 16.57 -13.97
N GLN A 89 8.98 17.74 -13.49
CA GLN A 89 9.67 17.89 -12.21
C GLN A 89 8.65 17.74 -11.10
N VAL A 90 8.94 16.89 -10.11
CA VAL A 90 8.18 16.75 -8.87
C VAL A 90 9.11 17.13 -7.71
N SER A 91 8.73 18.12 -6.93
CA SER A 91 9.52 18.64 -5.81
C SER A 91 8.69 18.58 -4.53
N LEU A 92 9.24 17.99 -3.47
CA LEU A 92 8.73 18.14 -2.11
C LEU A 92 9.26 19.44 -1.55
N ILE A 93 8.38 20.31 -1.08
CA ILE A 93 8.74 21.61 -0.52
C ILE A 93 8.15 21.78 0.88
N ASN A 94 8.87 22.50 1.74
CA ASN A 94 8.36 22.95 3.03
C ASN A 94 7.35 24.11 2.88
N GLN A 95 6.70 24.49 3.98
CA GLN A 95 5.73 25.60 3.99
C GLN A 95 6.34 26.97 3.65
N ALA A 96 7.68 27.12 3.75
CA ALA A 96 8.41 28.32 3.37
C ALA A 96 8.90 28.31 1.89
N GLY A 97 8.56 27.28 1.11
CA GLY A 97 8.96 27.13 -0.29
C GLY A 97 10.38 26.57 -0.53
N GLY A 98 11.06 26.10 0.51
CA GLY A 98 12.36 25.43 0.38
C GLY A 98 12.18 23.99 -0.12
N VAL A 99 12.99 23.61 -1.12
CA VAL A 99 12.99 22.27 -1.70
C VAL A 99 13.69 21.27 -0.77
N LEU A 100 13.01 20.17 -0.48
CA LEU A 100 13.46 19.10 0.42
C LEU A 100 13.86 17.82 -0.33
N ALA A 101 13.17 17.51 -1.43
CA ALA A 101 13.46 16.37 -2.29
C ALA A 101 12.92 16.62 -3.70
N GLU A 102 13.49 15.95 -4.69
CA GLU A 102 13.14 16.14 -6.10
C GLU A 102 13.18 14.83 -6.88
N SER A 103 12.33 14.73 -7.89
CA SER A 103 12.27 13.61 -8.83
C SER A 103 11.79 14.09 -10.20
N VAL A 104 12.15 13.35 -11.24
CA VAL A 104 11.68 13.59 -12.61
C VAL A 104 10.87 12.39 -13.04
N VAL A 105 9.67 12.65 -13.58
CA VAL A 105 8.78 11.64 -14.15
C VAL A 105 8.51 11.97 -15.62
N GLY A 106 8.70 11.00 -16.50
CA GLY A 106 8.34 11.12 -17.91
C GLY A 106 6.83 10.92 -18.10
N VAL A 107 6.12 11.98 -18.47
CA VAL A 107 4.72 11.93 -18.86
C VAL A 107 4.65 11.72 -20.37
N ILE A 108 3.93 10.71 -20.80
CA ILE A 108 3.89 10.26 -22.19
C ILE A 108 2.47 10.28 -22.74
N VAL A 109 2.32 10.63 -24.01
CA VAL A 109 1.10 10.38 -24.77
C VAL A 109 1.29 9.12 -25.58
N ASP A 110 0.26 8.26 -25.56
CA ASP A 110 0.00 7.27 -26.61
C ASP A 110 1.22 6.40 -27.03
N THR A 111 1.58 5.48 -26.14
CA THR A 111 2.66 4.51 -26.34
C THR A 111 2.30 3.38 -27.29
N ALA A 112 3.32 2.59 -27.65
CA ALA A 112 3.10 1.18 -27.91
C ALA A 112 2.28 0.58 -26.74
N VAL A 113 1.09 0.08 -27.04
CA VAL A 113 0.25 -0.66 -26.09
C VAL A 113 0.23 -2.11 -26.50
N ARG A 114 0.48 -2.99 -25.54
CA ARG A 114 0.26 -4.43 -25.69
C ARG A 114 -1.03 -4.80 -24.97
N GLU A 115 -2.08 -5.03 -25.75
CA GLU A 115 -3.39 -5.47 -25.24
C GLU A 115 -3.37 -6.98 -24.97
N LEU A 116 -3.78 -7.40 -23.76
CA LEU A 116 -3.88 -8.79 -23.35
C LEU A 116 -5.26 -9.07 -22.73
N SER A 117 -5.74 -10.30 -22.91
CA SER A 117 -6.96 -10.84 -22.28
C SER A 117 -6.96 -12.37 -22.37
N GLY A 118 -7.73 -13.05 -21.52
CA GLY A 118 -7.88 -14.50 -21.57
C GLY A 118 -6.69 -15.27 -20.96
N ALA A 119 -6.52 -16.53 -21.39
CA ALA A 119 -5.42 -17.36 -20.90
C ALA A 119 -4.10 -16.95 -21.54
N LEU A 120 -3.12 -16.58 -20.71
CA LEU A 120 -1.79 -16.17 -21.15
C LEU A 120 -0.88 -17.39 -21.28
N SER A 121 -0.03 -17.39 -22.31
CA SER A 121 0.97 -18.46 -22.51
C SER A 121 2.14 -17.95 -23.37
N GLY A 122 3.27 -18.66 -23.32
CA GLY A 122 4.43 -18.33 -24.15
C GLY A 122 4.92 -16.89 -23.93
N GLU A 123 5.00 -16.10 -25.00
CA GLU A 123 5.46 -14.71 -24.95
C GLU A 123 4.54 -13.78 -24.13
N ASP A 124 3.29 -14.17 -23.86
CA ASP A 124 2.35 -13.41 -23.01
C ASP A 124 2.70 -13.42 -21.53
N LEU A 125 3.67 -14.24 -21.13
CA LEU A 125 4.13 -14.38 -19.75
C LEU A 125 5.38 -13.55 -19.43
N SER A 126 5.83 -12.68 -20.35
CA SER A 126 6.97 -11.78 -20.12
C SER A 126 6.59 -10.35 -20.50
N TRP A 127 6.57 -9.46 -19.50
CA TRP A 127 6.19 -8.05 -19.63
C TRP A 127 7.37 -7.15 -19.27
N ASP A 128 7.59 -6.11 -20.06
CA ASP A 128 8.65 -5.13 -19.85
C ASP A 128 8.16 -3.69 -20.11
N SER A 129 9.05 -2.72 -19.90
CA SER A 129 8.74 -1.29 -20.07
C SER A 129 8.73 -0.81 -21.53
N SER A 130 8.85 -1.70 -22.52
CA SER A 130 8.84 -1.31 -23.95
C SER A 130 7.47 -0.84 -24.43
N ALA A 131 6.41 -1.33 -23.78
CA ALA A 131 5.03 -0.98 -24.02
C ALA A 131 4.25 -0.85 -22.70
N VAL A 132 3.14 -0.09 -22.74
CA VAL A 132 2.14 -0.20 -21.67
C VAL A 132 1.39 -1.51 -21.86
N ILE A 133 1.33 -2.33 -20.82
CA ILE A 133 0.53 -3.55 -20.83
C ILE A 133 -0.90 -3.16 -20.49
N ARG A 134 -1.83 -3.36 -21.41
CA ARG A 134 -3.25 -3.09 -21.15
C ARG A 134 -4.02 -4.40 -21.06
N ILE A 135 -4.67 -4.60 -19.93
CA ILE A 135 -5.51 -5.77 -19.66
C ILE A 135 -6.97 -5.35 -19.89
N SER A 136 -7.52 -5.71 -21.04
CA SER A 136 -8.87 -5.28 -21.48
C SER A 136 -9.99 -6.23 -21.08
N GLY A 137 -9.65 -7.41 -20.57
CA GLY A 137 -10.55 -8.38 -19.95
C GLY A 137 -9.77 -9.33 -19.07
N ASP A 138 -10.46 -10.09 -18.21
CA ASP A 138 -9.81 -10.97 -17.24
C ASP A 138 -8.73 -11.84 -17.87
N VAL A 139 -7.60 -11.95 -17.20
CA VAL A 139 -6.48 -12.80 -17.62
C VAL A 139 -6.25 -13.94 -16.64
N SER A 140 -5.79 -15.07 -17.15
CA SER A 140 -5.41 -16.21 -16.33
C SER A 140 -4.03 -16.73 -16.68
N ILE A 141 -3.26 -17.07 -15.65
CA ILE A 141 -1.93 -17.69 -15.74
C ILE A 141 -2.08 -19.12 -15.22
N GLY A 142 -1.68 -20.09 -16.04
CA GLY A 142 -1.85 -21.52 -15.77
C GLY A 142 -0.95 -22.03 -14.64
N ALA A 143 -1.37 -23.12 -14.00
CA ALA A 143 -0.51 -23.82 -13.05
C ALA A 143 0.75 -24.35 -13.75
N GLY A 144 1.91 -24.11 -13.15
CA GLY A 144 3.22 -24.45 -13.73
C GLY A 144 3.82 -23.37 -14.64
N ASP A 145 3.04 -22.34 -15.00
CA ASP A 145 3.54 -21.16 -15.71
C ASP A 145 4.12 -20.13 -14.71
N MET A 146 4.89 -19.18 -15.23
CA MET A 146 5.42 -18.05 -14.48
C MET A 146 5.24 -16.77 -15.29
N LEU A 147 4.54 -15.79 -14.71
CA LEU A 147 4.45 -14.44 -15.27
C LEU A 147 5.60 -13.59 -14.71
N GLU A 148 6.45 -13.09 -15.59
CA GLU A 148 7.56 -12.20 -15.28
C GLU A 148 7.22 -10.76 -15.69
N ILE A 149 7.30 -9.83 -14.75
CA ILE A 149 7.05 -8.41 -14.97
C ILE A 149 8.30 -7.63 -14.59
N GLY A 150 8.98 -7.08 -15.61
CA GLY A 150 10.23 -6.36 -15.46
C GLY A 150 10.07 -4.94 -14.90
N ALA A 151 11.17 -4.38 -14.42
CA ALA A 151 11.22 -3.01 -13.88
C ALA A 151 10.66 -1.96 -14.85
N GLY A 152 9.97 -0.95 -14.31
CA GLY A 152 9.41 0.17 -15.07
C GLY A 152 8.16 -0.19 -15.89
N THR A 153 7.66 -1.42 -15.81
CA THR A 153 6.44 -1.83 -16.51
C THR A 153 5.22 -1.10 -15.95
N THR A 154 4.39 -0.57 -16.84
CA THR A 154 3.07 -0.03 -16.49
C THR A 154 2.00 -1.00 -16.98
N VAL A 155 1.17 -1.48 -16.06
CA VAL A 155 0.04 -2.36 -16.28
C VAL A 155 -1.24 -1.57 -16.02
N GLU A 156 -1.98 -1.26 -17.09
CA GLU A 156 -3.29 -0.63 -17.02
C GLU A 156 -4.40 -1.68 -17.12
N LEU A 157 -5.33 -1.70 -16.18
CA LEU A 157 -6.45 -2.63 -16.16
C LEU A 157 -7.79 -1.92 -16.38
N GLY A 158 -8.67 -2.56 -17.14
CA GLY A 158 -10.04 -2.07 -17.35
C GLY A 158 -10.91 -2.13 -16.09
N ASP A 159 -12.08 -1.48 -16.17
CA ASP A 159 -13.11 -1.49 -15.12
C ASP A 159 -13.45 -2.92 -14.70
N ARG A 160 -13.26 -3.24 -13.40
CA ARG A 160 -13.48 -4.57 -12.80
C ARG A 160 -12.70 -5.73 -13.42
N VAL A 161 -11.64 -5.46 -14.18
CA VAL A 161 -10.81 -6.52 -14.77
C VAL A 161 -9.88 -7.15 -13.73
N ASN A 162 -9.80 -8.48 -13.74
CA ASN A 162 -9.06 -9.28 -12.76
C ASN A 162 -7.89 -10.06 -13.39
N ILE A 163 -6.91 -10.40 -12.55
CA ILE A 163 -5.82 -11.33 -12.88
C ILE A 163 -5.92 -12.55 -11.98
N ASP A 164 -6.05 -13.75 -12.55
CA ASP A 164 -6.05 -15.03 -11.81
C ASP A 164 -4.75 -15.78 -12.10
N CYS A 165 -3.86 -15.87 -11.11
CA CYS A 165 -2.54 -16.46 -11.26
C CYS A 165 -2.43 -17.80 -10.50
N ARG A 166 -2.73 -18.91 -11.17
CA ARG A 166 -2.55 -20.28 -10.61
C ARG A 166 -1.10 -20.78 -10.67
N GLY A 167 -0.27 -20.14 -11.48
CA GLY A 167 1.17 -20.38 -11.59
C GLY A 167 1.95 -19.55 -10.58
N ASN A 168 3.08 -19.01 -11.01
CA ASN A 168 3.91 -18.09 -10.22
C ASN A 168 3.85 -16.68 -10.83
N MET A 169 4.10 -15.65 -10.01
CA MET A 169 4.21 -14.28 -10.48
C MET A 169 5.44 -13.61 -9.87
N MET A 170 6.27 -12.97 -10.70
CA MET A 170 7.44 -12.24 -10.26
C MET A 170 7.44 -10.83 -10.84
N CYS A 171 7.21 -9.84 -9.99
CA CYS A 171 7.34 -8.42 -10.32
C CYS A 171 8.69 -7.91 -9.81
N SER A 172 9.61 -7.62 -10.74
CA SER A 172 10.99 -7.22 -10.46
C SER A 172 11.19 -5.72 -10.66
N GLY A 173 10.39 -4.91 -9.96
CA GLY A 173 10.58 -3.47 -9.91
C GLY A 173 11.88 -3.09 -9.19
N THR A 174 12.26 -1.83 -9.32
CA THR A 174 13.38 -1.24 -8.55
C THR A 174 12.99 0.15 -8.07
N VAL A 175 13.74 0.73 -7.11
CA VAL A 175 13.53 2.12 -6.68
C VAL A 175 13.60 3.11 -7.86
N ASP A 176 14.47 2.84 -8.83
CA ASP A 176 14.65 3.68 -10.01
C ASP A 176 13.68 3.39 -11.13
N ALA A 177 13.01 2.25 -11.12
CA ALA A 177 11.99 1.88 -12.10
C ALA A 177 10.94 0.96 -11.46
N PRO A 178 10.04 1.51 -10.62
CA PRO A 178 8.97 0.72 -10.03
C PRO A 178 8.01 0.18 -11.08
N VAL A 179 7.38 -0.96 -10.80
CA VAL A 179 6.23 -1.45 -11.58
C VAL A 179 4.97 -0.73 -11.11
N LEU A 180 4.08 -0.35 -12.02
CA LEU A 180 2.81 0.29 -11.71
C LEU A 180 1.63 -0.54 -12.21
N PHE A 181 0.77 -0.97 -11.31
CA PHE A 181 -0.59 -1.45 -11.60
C PHE A 181 -1.59 -0.32 -11.32
N THR A 182 -2.38 0.04 -12.31
CA THR A 182 -3.36 1.14 -12.22
C THR A 182 -4.59 0.88 -13.07
N ALA A 183 -5.70 1.56 -12.74
CA ALA A 183 -6.87 1.61 -13.63
C ALA A 183 -6.55 2.38 -14.92
N VAL A 184 -7.12 1.92 -16.04
CA VAL A 184 -7.17 2.69 -17.30
C VAL A 184 -7.93 3.99 -17.05
N ASP A 185 -9.15 3.94 -16.54
CA ASP A 185 -9.92 5.13 -16.17
C ASP A 185 -9.85 5.28 -14.64
N PRO A 186 -9.23 6.35 -14.10
CA PRO A 186 -9.13 6.51 -12.65
C PRO A 186 -10.47 6.64 -11.92
N GLY A 187 -11.57 6.93 -12.62
CA GLY A 187 -12.92 6.90 -12.07
C GLY A 187 -13.60 5.52 -12.12
N ARG A 188 -12.94 4.51 -12.71
CA ARG A 188 -13.45 3.14 -12.87
C ARG A 188 -12.40 2.15 -12.37
N PRO A 189 -12.43 1.79 -11.08
CA PRO A 189 -11.42 0.92 -10.50
C PRO A 189 -11.38 -0.45 -11.18
N TRP A 190 -10.18 -1.01 -11.27
CA TRP A 190 -9.99 -2.37 -11.75
C TRP A 190 -10.30 -3.38 -10.63
N GLY A 191 -10.31 -4.67 -10.96
CA GLY A 191 -10.54 -5.74 -9.99
C GLY A 191 -9.33 -5.98 -9.10
N GLY A 192 -8.90 -7.23 -8.96
CA GLY A 192 -7.76 -7.62 -8.14
C GLY A 192 -6.88 -8.68 -8.80
N VAL A 193 -5.76 -8.99 -8.15
CA VAL A 193 -4.89 -10.12 -8.48
C VAL A 193 -5.15 -11.24 -7.49
N TRP A 194 -5.53 -12.43 -7.98
CA TRP A 194 -5.85 -13.58 -7.16
C TRP A 194 -4.83 -14.71 -7.33
N HIS A 195 -4.31 -15.22 -6.21
CA HIS A 195 -3.25 -16.22 -6.10
C HIS A 195 -3.72 -17.48 -5.36
N PRO A 196 -4.41 -18.42 -6.04
CA PRO A 196 -4.94 -19.63 -5.41
C PRO A 196 -3.88 -20.72 -5.11
N SER A 197 -2.64 -20.52 -5.57
CA SER A 197 -1.49 -21.41 -5.35
C SER A 197 -0.23 -20.74 -5.91
N GLY A 198 0.95 -21.25 -5.54
CA GLY A 198 2.23 -20.84 -6.11
C GLY A 198 3.04 -19.92 -5.20
N ASP A 199 4.20 -19.52 -5.70
CA ASP A 199 5.10 -18.57 -5.06
C ASP A 199 5.06 -17.25 -5.84
N HIS A 200 4.77 -16.14 -5.15
CA HIS A 200 4.64 -14.84 -5.77
C HIS A 200 5.51 -13.79 -5.08
N LEU A 201 6.30 -13.09 -5.88
CA LEU A 201 7.29 -12.11 -5.43
C LEU A 201 7.00 -10.76 -6.06
N TYR A 202 6.91 -9.72 -5.25
CA TYR A 202 6.70 -8.35 -5.67
C TYR A 202 7.75 -7.45 -5.04
N SER A 203 8.57 -6.81 -5.88
CA SER A 203 9.55 -5.83 -5.44
C SER A 203 9.30 -4.49 -6.12
N TYR A 204 9.24 -3.39 -5.36
CA TYR A 204 9.01 -2.03 -5.86
C TYR A 204 7.80 -1.94 -6.80
N VAL A 205 6.62 -2.25 -6.26
CA VAL A 205 5.36 -2.28 -7.01
C VAL A 205 4.37 -1.30 -6.42
N PHE A 206 3.76 -0.50 -7.28
CA PHE A 206 2.62 0.34 -6.95
C PHE A 206 1.33 -0.34 -7.38
N PHE A 207 0.35 -0.38 -6.48
CA PHE A 207 -1.04 -0.74 -6.81
C PHE A 207 -1.96 0.43 -6.48
N THR A 208 -2.67 0.93 -7.49
CA THR A 208 -3.62 2.03 -7.34
C THR A 208 -4.95 1.76 -8.03
N GLY A 209 -6.05 2.21 -7.45
CA GLY A 209 -7.40 2.09 -8.02
C GLY A 209 -7.89 0.65 -8.21
N GLY A 210 -7.42 -0.31 -7.41
CA GLY A 210 -7.85 -1.72 -7.43
C GLY A 210 -8.95 -2.06 -6.42
N GLY A 211 -9.49 -3.26 -6.51
CA GLY A 211 -10.54 -3.80 -5.63
C GLY A 211 -11.97 -3.34 -6.00
N GLY A 212 -12.19 -2.97 -7.26
CA GLY A 212 -13.45 -2.41 -7.76
C GLY A 212 -14.53 -3.42 -8.19
N ASP A 213 -14.23 -4.71 -8.22
CA ASP A 213 -15.19 -5.77 -8.57
C ASP A 213 -15.92 -6.29 -7.34
N SER A 214 -17.08 -5.69 -7.04
CA SER A 214 -17.93 -6.08 -5.90
C SER A 214 -18.44 -7.51 -5.97
N THR A 215 -18.37 -8.20 -7.12
CA THR A 215 -18.72 -9.63 -7.22
C THR A 215 -17.65 -10.54 -6.61
N LYS A 216 -16.47 -9.97 -6.31
CA LYS A 216 -15.32 -10.60 -5.67
C LYS A 216 -15.12 -10.10 -4.23
N ALA A 217 -16.11 -9.42 -3.68
CA ALA A 217 -16.14 -9.02 -2.28
C ALA A 217 -16.05 -10.24 -1.36
N LEU A 218 -15.16 -10.16 -0.36
CA LEU A 218 -15.03 -11.15 0.70
C LEU A 218 -14.40 -10.53 1.95
N GLY A 219 -14.32 -11.32 3.01
CA GLY A 219 -13.77 -10.86 4.28
C GLY A 219 -14.81 -10.13 5.12
N HIS A 220 -14.32 -9.51 6.19
CA HIS A 220 -15.10 -8.71 7.13
C HIS A 220 -15.58 -7.41 6.47
N SER A 221 -14.67 -6.62 5.89
CA SER A 221 -15.03 -5.33 5.28
C SER A 221 -15.87 -5.44 4.01
N GLY A 222 -16.11 -6.66 3.49
CA GLY A 222 -17.01 -6.87 2.35
C GLY A 222 -16.54 -6.23 1.03
N SER A 223 -15.28 -5.81 0.91
CA SER A 223 -14.66 -5.33 -0.34
C SER A 223 -13.77 -6.38 -1.02
N GLN A 224 -13.39 -6.14 -2.28
CA GLN A 224 -12.45 -7.02 -2.99
C GLN A 224 -10.99 -6.67 -2.62
N PRO A 225 -10.10 -7.66 -2.41
CA PRO A 225 -8.67 -7.39 -2.27
C PRO A 225 -8.01 -6.97 -3.58
N VAL A 226 -7.09 -6.01 -3.50
CA VAL A 226 -6.20 -5.64 -4.60
C VAL A 226 -5.25 -6.79 -4.92
N VAL A 227 -4.64 -7.39 -3.90
CA VAL A 227 -3.88 -8.65 -4.01
C VAL A 227 -4.43 -9.63 -3.00
N GLY A 228 -4.91 -10.79 -3.44
CA GLY A 228 -5.40 -11.81 -2.53
C GLY A 228 -5.08 -13.21 -2.99
N GLY A 229 -5.34 -14.18 -2.12
CA GLY A 229 -5.07 -15.56 -2.47
C GLY A 229 -5.38 -16.55 -1.36
N CYS A 230 -5.07 -17.81 -1.66
CA CYS A 230 -5.11 -18.89 -0.69
C CYS A 230 -4.03 -19.93 -1.01
N ASN A 231 -3.57 -20.66 0.00
CA ASN A 231 -2.63 -21.79 -0.18
C ASN A 231 -1.38 -21.44 -1.03
N SER A 232 -0.89 -20.20 -0.94
CA SER A 232 0.25 -19.67 -1.69
C SER A 232 1.25 -19.01 -0.75
N ARG A 233 2.48 -18.84 -1.23
CA ARG A 233 3.48 -17.99 -0.58
C ARG A 233 3.55 -16.65 -1.28
N ILE A 234 3.45 -15.57 -0.51
CA ILE A 234 3.39 -14.21 -1.02
C ILE A 234 4.46 -13.38 -0.31
N GLU A 235 5.37 -12.82 -1.10
CA GLU A 235 6.44 -11.95 -0.63
C GLU A 235 6.33 -10.58 -1.29
N LEU A 236 5.96 -9.58 -0.49
CA LEU A 236 5.82 -8.18 -0.89
C LEU A 236 6.92 -7.36 -0.22
N ASP A 237 7.85 -6.81 -1.01
CA ASP A 237 8.93 -5.95 -0.51
C ASP A 237 8.93 -4.61 -1.27
N HIS A 238 8.92 -3.50 -0.55
CA HIS A 238 8.76 -2.17 -1.15
C HIS A 238 7.50 -2.08 -2.04
N VAL A 239 6.37 -2.56 -1.52
CA VAL A 239 5.07 -2.48 -2.19
C VAL A 239 4.28 -1.29 -1.64
N PHE A 240 3.66 -0.54 -2.55
CA PHE A 240 2.92 0.67 -2.24
C PHE A 240 1.47 0.52 -2.72
N MET A 241 0.56 0.21 -1.80
CA MET A 241 -0.87 0.04 -2.08
C MET A 241 -1.60 1.33 -1.68
N LEU A 242 -1.93 2.15 -2.67
CA LEU A 242 -2.40 3.52 -2.46
C LEU A 242 -3.71 3.76 -3.18
N ASP A 243 -4.65 4.46 -2.53
CA ASP A 243 -5.87 4.96 -3.18
C ASP A 243 -6.68 3.83 -3.86
N ASN A 244 -6.95 2.76 -3.11
CA ASN A 244 -7.69 1.60 -3.59
C ASN A 244 -9.09 1.56 -2.96
N PRO A 245 -10.18 1.54 -3.74
CA PRO A 245 -11.52 1.42 -3.17
C PRO A 245 -11.81 0.06 -2.51
N GLY A 246 -11.00 -0.97 -2.79
CA GLY A 246 -11.05 -2.23 -2.03
C GLY A 246 -9.94 -2.34 -0.98
N LYS A 247 -9.97 -3.43 -0.23
CA LYS A 247 -8.93 -3.75 0.76
C LYS A 247 -7.59 -4.00 0.09
N ALA A 248 -6.48 -3.68 0.76
CA ALA A 248 -5.16 -3.82 0.13
C ALA A 248 -4.83 -5.30 -0.12
N PHE A 249 -5.05 -6.16 0.88
CA PHE A 249 -4.87 -7.61 0.68
C PHE A 249 -5.83 -8.50 1.46
N TYR A 250 -5.99 -9.74 0.98
CA TYR A 250 -6.70 -10.82 1.66
C TYR A 250 -5.98 -12.16 1.47
N PHE A 251 -5.69 -12.89 2.55
CA PHE A 251 -5.04 -14.20 2.46
C PHE A 251 -5.68 -15.25 3.36
N ASP A 252 -5.92 -16.45 2.82
CA ASP A 252 -6.41 -17.62 3.57
C ASP A 252 -5.46 -18.82 3.42
N SER A 253 -4.90 -19.27 4.54
CA SER A 253 -3.98 -20.41 4.60
C SER A 253 -2.70 -20.17 3.79
N ASN A 254 -2.11 -18.98 3.93
CA ASN A 254 -0.90 -18.55 3.23
C ASN A 254 0.34 -18.45 4.14
N GLU A 255 1.52 -18.44 3.51
CA GLU A 255 2.71 -17.80 4.10
C GLU A 255 2.85 -16.41 3.47
N PHE A 256 2.72 -15.36 4.27
CA PHE A 256 2.68 -13.98 3.78
C PHE A 256 3.74 -13.12 4.47
N SER A 257 4.52 -12.39 3.69
CA SER A 257 5.43 -11.36 4.19
C SER A 257 5.23 -10.04 3.47
N LEU A 258 5.14 -8.96 4.24
CA LEU A 258 5.13 -7.57 3.79
C LEU A 258 6.27 -6.81 4.46
N THR A 259 7.20 -6.27 3.67
CA THR A 259 8.36 -5.55 4.18
C THR A 259 8.56 -4.21 3.47
N ASN A 260 9.06 -3.21 4.21
CA ASN A 260 9.45 -1.90 3.65
C ASN A 260 8.35 -1.21 2.81
N SER A 261 7.10 -1.40 3.20
CA SER A 261 5.93 -1.11 2.36
C SER A 261 5.02 -0.03 2.95
N LEU A 262 4.17 0.55 2.11
CA LEU A 262 3.12 1.49 2.51
C LEU A 262 1.76 1.00 2.02
N VAL A 263 0.82 0.91 2.93
CA VAL A 263 -0.61 0.72 2.65
C VAL A 263 -1.32 1.98 3.09
N SER A 264 -2.02 2.65 2.17
CA SER A 264 -2.69 3.91 2.49
C SER A 264 -3.95 4.14 1.67
N ARG A 265 -4.99 4.65 2.32
CA ARG A 265 -6.27 4.98 1.67
C ARG A 265 -6.83 3.80 0.88
N CYS A 266 -6.85 2.64 1.55
CA CYS A 266 -7.53 1.42 1.12
C CYS A 266 -8.75 1.23 2.02
N ASP A 267 -9.78 0.52 1.58
CA ASP A 267 -10.96 0.22 2.41
C ASP A 267 -10.58 -0.32 3.81
N THR A 268 -9.74 -1.35 3.84
CA THR A 268 -8.97 -1.79 5.01
C THR A 268 -7.57 -2.13 4.53
N GLY A 269 -6.57 -2.10 5.42
CA GLY A 269 -5.21 -2.46 5.04
C GLY A 269 -5.08 -3.94 4.66
N GLY A 270 -5.79 -4.84 5.35
CA GLY A 270 -6.00 -6.18 4.84
C GLY A 270 -6.30 -7.25 5.89
N GLU A 271 -6.79 -8.39 5.41
CA GLU A 271 -7.31 -9.48 6.23
C GLU A 271 -6.55 -10.78 6.00
N LEU A 272 -6.10 -11.41 7.08
CA LEU A 272 -5.34 -12.66 7.01
C LEU A 272 -5.98 -13.72 7.89
N LYS A 273 -6.35 -14.85 7.28
CA LYS A 273 -6.98 -15.99 7.96
C LYS A 273 -6.10 -17.22 7.84
N PHE A 274 -5.94 -17.97 8.93
CA PHE A 274 -5.18 -19.25 8.93
C PHE A 274 -3.75 -19.16 8.37
N SER A 275 -3.16 -17.97 8.35
CA SER A 275 -1.93 -17.65 7.63
C SER A 275 -0.77 -17.39 8.59
N LEU A 276 0.45 -17.71 8.16
CA LEU A 276 1.68 -17.29 8.86
C LEU A 276 2.10 -15.93 8.30
N VAL A 277 2.03 -14.90 9.15
CA VAL A 277 2.14 -13.50 8.73
C VAL A 277 3.43 -12.89 9.26
N THR A 278 4.18 -12.23 8.39
CA THR A 278 5.30 -11.36 8.77
C THR A 278 5.08 -9.96 8.18
N VAL A 279 4.94 -8.95 9.05
CA VAL A 279 4.92 -7.54 8.64
C VAL A 279 6.09 -6.83 9.31
N ASP A 280 6.97 -6.22 8.53
CA ASP A 280 8.19 -5.59 9.05
C ASP A 280 8.48 -4.26 8.36
N ASN A 281 8.74 -3.21 9.15
CA ASN A 281 9.10 -1.89 8.64
C ASN A 281 8.08 -1.34 7.62
N CYS A 282 6.80 -1.37 7.98
CA CYS A 282 5.71 -0.95 7.12
C CYS A 282 4.92 0.21 7.72
N TYR A 283 4.27 0.96 6.85
CA TYR A 283 3.32 2.02 7.22
C TYR A 283 1.92 1.64 6.75
N PHE A 284 0.94 1.78 7.64
CA PHE A 284 -0.48 1.66 7.36
C PHE A 284 -1.13 2.99 7.75
N LEU A 285 -1.54 3.79 6.76
CA LEU A 285 -1.93 5.18 6.95
C LEU A 285 -3.29 5.48 6.34
N ASP A 286 -4.19 6.10 7.09
CA ASP A 286 -5.46 6.65 6.58
C ASP A 286 -6.41 5.56 6.05
N MET A 287 -6.90 4.67 6.92
CA MET A 287 -7.86 3.62 6.56
C MET A 287 -9.31 4.04 6.84
N PRO A 288 -10.17 4.26 5.82
CA PRO A 288 -9.88 4.39 4.40
C PRO A 288 -9.48 5.81 4.00
N ASN A 289 -9.54 6.76 4.94
CA ASN A 289 -9.12 8.14 4.78
C ASN A 289 -8.95 8.81 6.15
N ASP A 290 -8.34 10.00 6.15
CA ASP A 290 -8.15 10.87 7.33
C ASP A 290 -8.99 12.15 7.13
N ASP A 291 -10.32 11.98 7.08
CA ASP A 291 -11.29 13.07 6.93
C ASP A 291 -11.88 13.57 8.26
N GLY A 292 -11.54 12.92 9.37
CA GLY A 292 -12.01 13.22 10.72
C GLY A 292 -13.48 12.86 10.96
N LEU A 293 -14.07 12.00 10.11
CA LEU A 293 -15.42 11.47 10.29
C LEU A 293 -15.34 10.02 10.77
N GLU A 294 -15.86 9.77 11.97
CA GLU A 294 -16.03 8.43 12.52
C GLU A 294 -17.01 7.62 11.65
N VAL A 295 -16.57 6.43 11.24
CA VAL A 295 -17.39 5.45 10.52
C VAL A 295 -16.99 4.04 10.98
N ASP A 296 -17.90 3.35 11.65
CA ASP A 296 -17.74 1.95 12.05
C ASP A 296 -18.10 1.03 10.86
N ASP A 297 -17.10 0.57 10.11
CA ASP A 297 -17.25 -0.20 8.85
C ASP A 297 -16.08 -1.19 8.59
N ASP A 298 -15.53 -1.84 9.63
CA ASP A 298 -14.46 -2.86 9.54
C ASP A 298 -13.19 -2.33 8.82
N ASN A 299 -12.89 -1.03 8.94
CA ASN A 299 -11.78 -0.35 8.26
C ASN A 299 -10.45 -0.48 9.04
N ASP A 300 -10.12 -1.70 9.46
CA ASP A 300 -8.90 -1.96 10.24
C ASP A 300 -7.64 -1.62 9.44
N ALA A 301 -6.57 -1.27 10.15
CA ALA A 301 -5.27 -1.21 9.49
C ALA A 301 -4.77 -2.61 9.10
N ILE A 302 -4.99 -3.62 9.96
CA ILE A 302 -4.72 -5.01 9.62
C ILE A 302 -5.51 -5.95 10.55
N TYR A 303 -6.16 -6.93 9.95
CA TYR A 303 -6.93 -7.96 10.64
C TYR A 303 -6.23 -9.32 10.53
N VAL A 304 -5.90 -9.93 11.67
CA VAL A 304 -5.21 -11.23 11.74
C VAL A 304 -6.03 -12.23 12.55
N ALA A 305 -6.62 -13.19 11.84
CA ALA A 305 -7.57 -14.12 12.42
C ALA A 305 -7.16 -15.59 12.28
N LEU A 306 -7.45 -16.34 13.34
CA LEU A 306 -7.29 -17.79 13.46
C LEU A 306 -5.82 -18.25 13.39
N PRO A 307 -5.44 -19.36 14.05
CA PRO A 307 -4.06 -19.79 14.06
C PRO A 307 -3.64 -20.35 12.69
N TRP A 308 -2.36 -20.22 12.37
CA TRP A 308 -1.79 -20.81 11.17
C TRP A 308 -2.00 -22.33 11.15
N ARG A 309 -2.39 -22.89 10.00
CA ARG A 309 -2.67 -24.33 9.90
C ARG A 309 -1.42 -25.21 9.85
N GLY A 310 -0.25 -24.63 9.60
CA GLY A 310 1.02 -25.36 9.50
C GLY A 310 1.69 -25.66 10.85
N GLY A 311 1.23 -25.07 11.95
CA GLY A 311 1.80 -25.27 13.28
C GLY A 311 1.40 -24.17 14.28
N ASP A 312 2.06 -24.16 15.43
CA ASP A 312 1.77 -23.23 16.53
C ASP A 312 2.63 -21.94 16.48
N ASP A 313 3.30 -21.70 15.35
CA ASP A 313 4.15 -20.51 15.18
C ASP A 313 3.34 -19.22 15.29
N PHE A 314 3.99 -18.19 15.80
CA PHE A 314 3.41 -16.86 15.90
C PHE A 314 3.60 -16.11 14.59
N SER A 315 2.51 -15.55 14.08
CA SER A 315 2.55 -14.39 13.19
C SER A 315 3.21 -13.22 13.91
N VAL A 316 3.94 -12.38 13.16
CA VAL A 316 4.73 -11.29 13.71
C VAL A 316 4.47 -10.01 12.92
N ILE A 317 4.04 -8.97 13.63
CA ILE A 317 4.01 -7.60 13.15
C ILE A 317 5.07 -6.84 13.95
N ARG A 318 6.03 -6.21 13.27
CA ARG A 318 7.12 -5.53 13.95
C ARG A 318 7.64 -4.29 13.23
N ASN A 319 8.24 -3.38 13.99
CA ASN A 319 8.90 -2.18 13.47
C ASN A 319 8.00 -1.33 12.55
N SER A 320 6.68 -1.42 12.73
CA SER A 320 5.70 -0.85 11.81
C SER A 320 4.89 0.26 12.47
N VAL A 321 4.32 1.10 11.63
CA VAL A 321 3.61 2.32 12.01
C VAL A 321 2.19 2.27 11.45
N PHE A 322 1.21 2.45 12.32
CA PHE A 322 -0.22 2.42 12.02
C PHE A 322 -0.80 3.76 12.47
N ILE A 323 -1.40 4.54 11.56
CA ILE A 323 -1.88 5.89 11.91
C ILE A 323 -3.15 6.23 11.14
N SER A 324 -4.16 6.75 11.85
CA SER A 324 -5.42 7.22 11.27
C SER A 324 -6.21 6.10 10.61
N GLY A 325 -7.17 5.54 11.34
CA GLY A 325 -8.11 4.57 10.81
C GLY A 325 -9.46 4.64 11.52
N LYS A 326 -10.51 4.24 10.81
CA LYS A 326 -11.89 4.37 11.31
C LYS A 326 -12.37 3.18 12.15
N ASP A 327 -11.55 2.14 12.25
CA ASP A 327 -11.78 0.99 13.11
C ASP A 327 -10.49 0.67 13.88
N ASP A 328 -10.07 -0.60 13.95
CA ASP A 328 -8.93 -0.98 14.77
C ASP A 328 -7.57 -0.74 14.09
N GLY A 329 -6.58 -0.41 14.92
CA GLY A 329 -5.19 -0.35 14.47
C GLY A 329 -4.68 -1.74 14.08
N ILE A 330 -4.82 -2.71 14.98
CA ILE A 330 -4.52 -4.11 14.72
C ILE A 330 -5.64 -4.92 15.35
N ASP A 331 -6.50 -5.55 14.54
CA ASP A 331 -7.51 -6.48 15.03
C ASP A 331 -6.95 -7.90 15.04
N HIS A 332 -6.77 -8.43 16.24
CA HIS A 332 -6.47 -9.83 16.48
C HIS A 332 -7.76 -10.60 16.79
N ASN A 333 -7.96 -11.71 16.07
CA ASN A 333 -9.13 -12.56 16.23
C ASN A 333 -8.75 -14.05 16.25
N GLY A 334 -8.25 -14.51 17.40
CA GLY A 334 -7.94 -15.91 17.65
C GLY A 334 -6.68 -16.42 16.96
N ALA A 335 -5.76 -15.56 16.52
CA ALA A 335 -4.46 -15.97 15.99
C ALA A 335 -3.41 -16.19 17.10
N ASN A 336 -2.23 -16.70 16.74
CA ASN A 336 -1.01 -16.56 17.56
C ASN A 336 -0.23 -15.36 16.99
N LEU A 337 -0.26 -14.21 17.68
CA LEU A 337 0.28 -12.96 17.15
C LEU A 337 1.26 -12.28 18.11
N ARG A 338 2.40 -11.84 17.58
CA ARG A 338 3.35 -10.95 18.26
C ARG A 338 3.34 -9.58 17.60
N ILE A 339 3.20 -8.53 18.40
CA ILE A 339 3.32 -7.13 17.99
C ILE A 339 4.54 -6.54 18.68
N LEU A 340 5.56 -6.16 17.89
CA LEU A 340 6.89 -5.82 18.40
C LEU A 340 7.36 -4.45 17.89
N ASN A 341 7.73 -3.54 18.80
CA ASN A 341 8.34 -2.26 18.40
C ASN A 341 7.46 -1.44 17.42
N CYS A 342 6.14 -1.48 17.56
CA CYS A 342 5.23 -0.74 16.68
C CYS A 342 4.83 0.63 17.25
N ILE A 343 4.26 1.48 16.40
CA ILE A 343 3.52 2.69 16.76
C ILE A 343 2.12 2.55 16.20
N ILE A 344 1.12 2.76 17.04
CA ILE A 344 -0.29 2.76 16.68
C ILE A 344 -0.87 4.07 17.24
N GLU A 345 -1.49 4.87 16.40
CA GLU A 345 -1.89 6.24 16.73
C GLU A 345 -3.18 6.60 15.99
N ASP A 346 -4.09 7.33 16.65
CA ASP A 346 -5.24 7.97 16.00
C ASP A 346 -6.19 6.96 15.31
N PHE A 347 -6.64 5.93 16.03
CA PHE A 347 -7.68 5.00 15.54
C PHE A 347 -8.99 5.25 16.30
N ASP A 348 -10.11 5.28 15.56
CA ASP A 348 -11.42 5.63 16.11
C ASP A 348 -11.95 4.57 17.11
N ASN A 349 -11.59 3.29 16.93
CA ASN A 349 -11.94 2.18 17.83
C ASN A 349 -10.75 1.77 18.73
N GLU A 350 -10.27 0.53 18.64
CA GLU A 350 -9.16 0.05 19.44
C GLU A 350 -7.82 0.17 18.70
N GLY A 351 -6.79 0.71 19.37
CA GLY A 351 -5.44 0.61 18.80
C GLY A 351 -4.99 -0.84 18.59
N ILE A 352 -5.37 -1.74 19.51
CA ILE A 352 -5.20 -3.20 19.35
C ILE A 352 -6.44 -3.88 19.93
N ALA A 353 -7.25 -4.51 19.09
CA ALA A 353 -8.29 -5.42 19.54
C ALA A 353 -7.72 -6.83 19.71
N GLY A 354 -8.17 -7.52 20.76
CA GLY A 354 -7.77 -8.90 21.04
C GLY A 354 -9.01 -9.73 21.34
N SER A 355 -9.41 -10.56 20.39
CA SER A 355 -10.65 -11.33 20.41
C SER A 355 -10.45 -12.83 20.16
N ASN A 356 -11.43 -13.65 20.55
CA ASN A 356 -11.56 -15.09 20.24
C ASN A 356 -10.37 -16.03 20.58
N GLU A 357 -9.96 -16.06 21.85
CA GLU A 357 -8.99 -17.01 22.43
C GLU A 357 -7.57 -16.95 21.80
N ASN A 358 -6.71 -17.94 22.09
CA ASN A 358 -5.29 -18.03 21.70
C ASN A 358 -4.37 -16.95 22.30
N HIS A 359 -3.33 -16.53 21.56
CA HIS A 359 -2.19 -15.81 22.12
C HIS A 359 -1.91 -14.51 21.38
N LEU A 360 -1.92 -13.41 22.12
CA LEU A 360 -1.46 -12.11 21.67
C LEU A 360 -0.36 -11.61 22.62
N GLU A 361 0.83 -11.35 22.07
CA GLU A 361 1.94 -10.79 22.83
C GLU A 361 2.36 -9.43 22.26
N VAL A 362 2.41 -8.40 23.11
CA VAL A 362 2.73 -7.03 22.70
C VAL A 362 3.97 -6.55 23.45
N PHE A 363 5.01 -6.14 22.72
CA PHE A 363 6.29 -5.71 23.30
C PHE A 363 6.79 -4.42 22.67
N ASN A 364 7.24 -3.49 23.51
CA ASN A 364 7.84 -2.21 23.08
C ASN A 364 6.96 -1.40 22.10
N THR A 365 5.63 -1.54 22.15
CA THR A 365 4.71 -0.84 21.24
C THR A 365 4.16 0.43 21.90
N LEU A 366 4.09 1.53 21.13
CA LEU A 366 3.38 2.74 21.55
C LEU A 366 1.97 2.69 20.98
N VAL A 367 0.98 2.89 21.84
CA VAL A 367 -0.42 3.09 21.45
C VAL A 367 -0.80 4.49 21.92
N LEU A 368 -1.14 5.36 20.98
CA LEU A 368 -1.43 6.77 21.18
C LEU A 368 -2.85 7.04 20.69
N ASN A 369 -3.50 8.03 21.30
CA ASN A 369 -4.76 8.58 20.82
C ASN A 369 -4.45 9.87 20.06
#